data_AF-A0A958ULL7-F1
#
_entry.id   AF-A0A958ULL7-F1
#
_cell.length_a   1.000
_cell.length_b   1.000
_cell.length_c   1.000
_cell.angle_alpha   90.00
_cell.angle_beta   90.00
_cell.angle_gamma   90.00
#
_symmetry.space_group_name_H-M   'P 1'
#
loop_
_entity.id
_entity.type
_entity.pdbx_description
1 polymer ?
#
loop_
_entity_poly.entity_id
_entity_poly.type
_entity_poly.pdbx_seq_one_letter_code
_entity_poly.pdbx_strand_id
1 'polypeptide(L)' 'NERNIITKDGLILRPDRININSDNVSTLIDYKTGSPKIYHNNQLNDYENALGEMGFTVSKKILIYSSEDKIVINKV' A
#
# COMPACT_ATOMS: atom_id res chain seq x y z
N ASN A 1 -10.06 -9.31 -1.27
CA ASN A 1 -9.64 -8.80 -2.59
C ASN A 1 -8.20 -8.30 -2.51
N GLU A 2 -7.28 -9.24 -2.30
CA GLU A 2 -5.84 -8.97 -2.37
C GLU A 2 -5.42 -9.01 -3.85
N ARG A 3 -4.54 -8.11 -4.27
CA ARG A 3 -3.98 -8.08 -5.63
C ARG A 3 -2.47 -8.04 -5.54
N ASN A 4 -1.82 -9.04 -6.13
CA ASN A 4 -0.37 -9.04 -6.26
C ASN A 4 0.06 -8.01 -7.29
N ILE A 5 1.17 -7.33 -7.02
CA ILE A 5 1.94 -6.57 -8.01
C ILE A 5 3.17 -7.42 -8.35
N ILE A 6 3.38 -7.70 -9.63
CA ILE A 6 4.56 -8.42 -10.12
C ILE A 6 5.45 -7.37 -10.77
N THR A 7 6.61 -7.10 -10.19
CA THR A 7 7.55 -6.12 -10.73
C THR A 7 8.23 -6.65 -12.00
N LYS A 8 8.89 -5.78 -12.76
CA LYS A 8 9.65 -6.17 -13.96
C LYS A 8 10.75 -7.19 -13.67
N ASP A 9 11.32 -7.14 -12.47
CA ASP A 9 12.36 -8.07 -12.01
C ASP A 9 11.78 -9.39 -11.45
N GLY A 10 10.46 -9.58 -11.51
CA GLY A 10 9.76 -10.77 -11.04
C GLY A 10 9.50 -10.81 -9.53
N LEU A 11 9.73 -9.71 -8.81
CA LEU A 11 9.40 -9.62 -7.38
C LEU A 11 7.88 -9.56 -7.20
N ILE A 12 7.36 -10.31 -6.24
CA ILE A 12 5.95 -10.30 -5.89
C ILE A 12 5.73 -9.41 -4.67
N LEU A 13 5.01 -8.32 -4.87
CA LEU A 13 4.57 -7.41 -3.82
C LEU A 13 3.09 -7.65 -3.53
N ARG A 14 2.72 -7.71 -2.25
CA ARG A 14 1.36 -8.04 -1.78
C ARG A 14 0.81 -6.98 -0.84
N PRO A 15 0.27 -5.86 -1.36
CA PRO A 15 -0.51 -4.93 -0.56
C PRO A 15 -1.86 -5.56 -0.15
N ASP A 16 -2.34 -5.21 1.04
CA ASP A 16 -3.66 -5.69 1.50
C ASP A 16 -4.81 -5.18 0.63
N ARG A 17 -4.73 -3.91 0.17
CA ARG A 17 -5.73 -3.32 -0.70
C ARG A 17 -5.16 -2.27 -1.65
N ILE A 18 -5.52 -2.41 -2.92
CA ILE A 18 -5.33 -1.40 -3.96
C ILE A 18 -6.69 -1.08 -4.55
N ASN A 19 -7.10 0.19 -4.48
CA ASN A 19 -8.26 0.70 -5.20
C ASN A 19 -7.78 1.54 -6.37
N ILE A 20 -8.14 1.15 -7.60
CA ILE A 20 -7.79 1.86 -8.82
C ILE A 20 -9.09 2.38 -9.45
N ASN A 21 -9.14 3.67 -9.79
CA ASN A 21 -10.29 4.26 -10.47
C ASN A 21 -10.15 4.16 -12.00
N SER A 22 -11.13 4.67 -12.75
CA SER A 22 -11.13 4.70 -14.22
C SER A 22 -9.96 5.48 -14.83
N ASP A 23 -9.36 6.40 -14.06
CA ASP A 23 -8.32 7.31 -14.53
C ASP A 23 -6.91 6.80 -14.19
N ASN A 24 -6.78 5.50 -13.88
CA ASN A 24 -5.53 4.86 -13.43
C ASN A 24 -4.93 5.51 -12.16
N VAL A 25 -5.75 6.18 -11.37
CA VAL A 25 -5.36 6.71 -10.07
C VAL A 25 -5.64 5.65 -9.01
N SER A 26 -4.62 5.33 -8.23
CA SER A 26 -4.66 4.30 -7.20
C SER A 26 -4.60 4.88 -5.78
N THR A 27 -5.21 4.16 -4.85
CA THR A 27 -5.09 4.35 -3.41
C THR A 27 -4.61 3.05 -2.78
N LEU A 28 -3.51 3.14 -2.03
CA LEU A 28 -2.91 2.03 -1.30
C LEU A 28 -3.37 2.05 0.15
N ILE A 29 -3.82 0.90 0.65
CA ILE A 29 -4.17 0.71 2.06
C ILE A 29 -3.53 -0.57 2.56
N ASP A 30 -2.83 -0.47 3.67
CA ASP A 30 -2.14 -1.60 4.29
C ASP A 30 -2.40 -1.61 5.81
N TYR A 31 -2.73 -2.79 6.33
CA TYR A 31 -3.12 -2.99 7.71
C TYR A 31 -1.96 -3.59 8.50
N LYS A 32 -1.71 -3.05 9.68
CA LYS A 32 -0.63 -3.50 10.55
C LYS A 32 -1.15 -3.74 11.96
N THR A 33 -0.66 -4.80 12.59
CA THR A 33 -0.85 -5.03 14.02
C THR A 33 0.35 -4.46 14.80
N GLY A 34 0.07 -3.98 16.01
CA GLY A 34 1.09 -3.39 16.87
C GLY A 34 1.49 -1.97 16.45
N SER A 35 2.70 -1.56 16.85
CA SER A 35 3.14 -0.17 16.73
C SER A 35 3.63 0.20 15.32
N PRO A 36 3.52 1.49 14.93
CA PRO A 36 4.13 2.00 13.70
C PRO A 36 5.63 1.78 13.63
N LYS A 37 6.11 1.35 12.47
CA LYS A 37 7.53 1.13 12.18
C LYS A 37 7.89 1.77 10.86
N ILE A 38 9.13 2.26 10.75
CA ILE A 38 9.63 2.98 9.58
C ILE A 38 9.50 2.14 8.30
N TYR A 39 9.77 0.83 8.39
CA TYR A 39 9.68 -0.06 7.23
C TYR A 39 8.27 -0.22 6.67
N HIS A 40 7.21 0.10 7.43
CA HIS A 40 5.85 0.11 6.89
C HIS A 40 5.68 1.21 5.82
N ASN A 41 6.33 2.37 6.01
CA ASN A 41 6.33 3.43 4.99
C ASN A 41 7.16 3.01 3.77
N ASN A 42 8.31 2.36 3.99
CA ASN A 42 9.15 1.85 2.90
C ASN A 42 8.37 0.87 2.02
N GLN A 43 7.62 -0.04 2.63
CA GLN A 43 6.78 -0.99 1.92
C GLN A 43 5.72 -0.29 1.04
N LEU A 44 5.08 0.77 1.54
CA LEU A 44 4.14 1.56 0.72
C LEU A 44 4.82 2.29 -0.44
N ASN A 45 6.06 2.73 -0.26
CA ASN A 45 6.85 3.34 -1.33
C ASN A 45 7.24 2.31 -2.39
N ASP A 46 7.57 1.08 -1.99
CA ASP A 46 7.87 -0.01 -2.94
C ASP A 46 6.63 -0.34 -3.79
N TYR A 47 5.44 -0.38 -3.17
CA TYR A 47 4.19 -0.55 -3.89
C TYR A 47 3.90 0.61 -4.85
N GLU A 48 4.14 1.84 -4.41
CA GLU A 48 3.96 3.03 -5.24
C GLU A 48 4.88 3.03 -6.46
N ASN A 49 6.16 2.71 -6.27
CA ASN A 49 7.12 2.62 -7.36
C ASN A 49 6.68 1.55 -8.37
N ALA A 50 6.32 0.35 -7.89
CA ALA A 50 5.87 -0.72 -8.77
C ALA A 50 4.59 -0.37 -9.53
N LEU A 51 3.62 0.32 -8.90
CA LEU A 51 2.42 0.81 -9.57
C LEU A 51 2.72 1.93 -10.58
N GLY A 52 3.65 2.82 -10.25
CA GLY A 52 4.14 3.87 -11.14
C GLY A 52 4.76 3.31 -12.41
N GLU A 53 5.57 2.26 -12.29
CA GLU A 53 6.15 1.56 -13.44
C GLU A 53 5.12 0.87 -14.34
N MET A 54 3.95 0.53 -13.79
CA MET A 54 2.81 -0.01 -14.54
C MET A 54 1.91 1.08 -15.15
N GLY A 55 2.20 2.36 -14.92
CA GLY A 55 1.45 3.50 -15.44
C GLY A 55 0.30 3.98 -14.55
N PHE A 56 0.22 3.53 -13.30
CA PHE A 56 -0.74 4.04 -12.33
C PHE A 56 -0.16 5.20 -11.52
N THR A 57 -1.00 6.16 -11.14
CA THR A 57 -0.61 7.25 -10.23
C THR A 57 -1.12 6.93 -8.82
N VAL A 58 -0.24 6.82 -7.82
CA VAL A 58 -0.68 6.69 -6.43
C VAL A 58 -1.04 8.06 -5.88
N SER A 59 -2.31 8.25 -5.52
CA SER A 59 -2.81 9.51 -4.95
C SER A 59 -2.81 9.54 -3.43
N LYS A 60 -2.88 8.36 -2.79
CA LYS A 60 -3.03 8.20 -1.35
C LYS A 60 -2.36 6.92 -0.88
N LYS A 61 -1.63 7.02 0.23
CA LYS A 61 -1.07 5.89 0.97
C LYS A 61 -1.59 5.92 2.40
N ILE A 62 -2.16 4.81 2.87
CA ILE A 62 -2.82 4.73 4.16
C ILE A 62 -2.31 3.52 4.93
N LEU A 63 -1.78 3.75 6.12
CA LEU A 63 -1.49 2.69 7.10
C LEU A 63 -2.59 2.70 8.16
N ILE A 64 -3.21 1.54 8.36
CA ILE A 64 -4.21 1.34 9.41
C ILE A 64 -3.60 0.40 10.44
N TYR A 65 -3.34 0.93 11.63
CA TYR A 65 -2.87 0.15 12.76
C TYR A 65 -4.06 -0.26 13.62
N SER A 66 -4.26 -1.56 13.79
CA SER A 66 -5.27 -2.10 14.69
C SER A 66 -4.62 -2.92 15.80
N SER A 67 -4.98 -2.58 17.04
CA SER A 67 -4.71 -3.34 18.26
C SER A 67 -6.06 -3.59 18.96
N GLU A 68 -6.11 -4.54 19.90
CA GLU A 68 -7.36 -4.92 20.60
C GLU A 68 -8.15 -3.72 21.14
N ASP A 69 -7.47 -2.69 21.65
CA ASP A 69 -8.11 -1.52 22.26
C ASP A 69 -8.07 -0.23 21.41
N LYS A 70 -7.41 -0.23 20.24
CA LYS A 70 -7.14 1.02 19.50
C LYS A 70 -6.94 0.84 18.00
N ILE A 71 -7.54 1.75 17.23
CA ILE A 71 -7.28 1.92 15.81
C ILE A 71 -6.58 3.26 15.58
N VAL A 72 -5.46 3.26 14.85
CA VAL A 72 -4.72 4.46 14.45
C VAL A 72 -4.58 4.50 12.93
N ILE A 73 -4.91 5.63 12.32
CA ILE A 73 -4.84 5.82 10.87
C ILE A 73 -3.73 6.82 10.57
N ASN A 74 -2.71 6.37 9.84
CA ASN A 74 -1.65 7.24 9.34
C ASN A 74 -1.84 7.44 7.83
N LYS A 75 -2.09 8.68 7.42
CA LYS A 75 -2.06 9.10 6.01
C LYS A 75 -0.62 9.51 5.70
N VAL A 76 -0.02 8.84 4.74
CA VAL A 76 1.40 8.97 4.35
C VAL A 76 1.48 9.66 3.00
#